data_AF-A0A0B1SBR2-F1
#
_entry.id   AF-A0A0B1SBR2-F1
#
_cell.length_a   1.000
_cell.length_b   1.000
_cell.length_c   1.000
_cell.angle_alpha   90.00
_cell.angle_beta   90.00
_cell.angle_gamma   90.00
#
_symmetry.space_group_name_H-M   'P 1'
#
loop_
_entity.id
_entity.type
_entity.pdbx_description
1 polymer ?
#
loop_
_entity_poly.entity_id
_entity_poly.type
_entity_poly.pdbx_seq_one_letter_code
_entity_poly.pdbx_strand_id
1 'polypeptide(L)'
;MGRTLQIIEGRIGEQQVFLLNTHLESMKEHSKARKEQFQLCMDKIREIISSHPNCLLFFGGDLNIRDDEVSNVPSGVADAWLAAGADKQTQFTWDTRKNDNKQSFGARSRFDRIFWYGSLRRVKFSLAGQQRIRSCLCFPSDHWAVHCEFS
;
A
#
# COMPACT_ATOMS: atom_id res chain seq x y z
N MET A 1 -11.50 -3.63 13.92
CA MET A 1 -11.46 -2.14 13.98
C MET A 1 -12.32 -1.47 12.88
N GLY A 2 -13.54 -1.94 12.58
CA GLY A 2 -14.42 -1.32 11.55
C GLY A 2 -13.83 -1.28 10.12
N ARG A 3 -12.95 -2.23 9.78
CA ARG A 3 -12.16 -2.22 8.55
C ARG A 3 -12.99 -2.64 7.34
N THR A 4 -12.71 -2.02 6.19
CA THR A 4 -13.43 -2.25 4.95
C THR A 4 -12.47 -2.30 3.76
N LEU A 5 -12.93 -2.91 2.67
CA LEU A 5 -12.33 -2.76 1.35
C LEU A 5 -13.19 -1.78 0.57
N GLN A 6 -12.67 -0.58 0.33
CA GLN A 6 -13.34 0.42 -0.49
C GLN A 6 -12.94 0.21 -1.94
N ILE A 7 -13.91 0.10 -2.83
CA ILE A 7 -13.69 -0.12 -4.26
C ILE A 7 -14.34 1.03 -5.01
N ILE A 8 -13.57 1.67 -5.88
CA ILE A 8 -14.05 2.65 -6.85
C ILE A 8 -13.74 2.11 -8.24
N GLU A 9 -14.77 1.99 -9.06
CA GLU A 9 -14.65 1.70 -10.48
C GLU A 9 -14.90 3.00 -11.26
N GLY A 10 -14.06 3.24 -12.26
CA GLY A 10 -14.19 4.41 -13.12
C GLY A 10 -13.36 4.30 -14.38
N ARG A 11 -13.13 5.44 -15.02
CA ARG A 11 -12.33 5.54 -16.25
C ARG A 11 -11.46 6.80 -16.23
N ILE A 12 -10.29 6.71 -16.86
CA ILE A 12 -9.45 7.86 -17.20
C ILE A 12 -9.34 7.86 -18.73
N GLY A 13 -10.05 8.78 -19.39
CA GLY A 13 -10.28 8.68 -20.83
C GLY A 13 -10.99 7.36 -21.18
N GLU A 14 -10.40 6.56 -22.06
CA GLU A 14 -10.93 5.25 -22.42
C GLU A 14 -10.46 4.10 -21.51
N GLN A 15 -9.47 4.36 -20.66
CA GLN A 15 -8.90 3.34 -19.80
C GLN A 15 -9.83 3.07 -18.61
N GLN A 16 -10.31 1.84 -18.47
CA GLN A 16 -11.03 1.41 -17.27
C GLN A 16 -10.05 1.33 -16.09
N VAL A 17 -10.44 1.87 -14.94
CA VAL A 17 -9.61 1.96 -13.74
C VAL A 17 -10.38 1.47 -12.52
N PHE A 18 -9.74 0.62 -11.73
CA PHE A 18 -10.21 0.17 -10.42
C PHE A 18 -9.25 0.67 -9.33
N LEU A 19 -9.81 1.35 -8.33
CA LEU A 19 -9.08 1.78 -7.14
C LEU A 19 -9.62 1.01 -5.94
N LEU A 20 -8.76 0.23 -5.30
CA LEU A 20 -9.08 -0.55 -4.11
C LEU A 20 -8.25 0.00 -2.95
N ASN A 21 -8.91 0.66 -2.01
CA ASN A 21 -8.28 1.20 -0.81
C ASN A 21 -8.72 0.40 0.41
N THR A 22 -7.79 0.09 1.31
CA THR A 22 -8.12 -0.56 2.57
C THR A 22 -7.15 -0.15 3.68
N HIS A 23 -7.60 -0.36 4.90
CA HIS A 23 -6.77 -0.32 6.09
C HIS A 23 -6.92 -1.66 6.81
N LEU A 24 -5.98 -2.59 6.65
CA LEU A 24 -6.08 -3.94 7.21
C LEU A 24 -5.76 -3.97 8.71
N GLU A 25 -6.30 -4.97 9.42
CA GLU A 25 -6.26 -5.07 10.88
C GLU A 25 -4.86 -4.82 11.44
N SER A 26 -4.78 -3.84 12.34
CA SER A 26 -3.52 -3.33 12.88
C SER A 26 -2.97 -4.20 14.00
N MET A 27 -1.75 -3.92 14.44
CA MET A 27 -1.04 -4.60 15.51
C MET A 27 -0.63 -6.04 15.19
N LYS A 28 0.32 -6.56 15.98
CA LYS A 28 0.97 -7.85 15.71
C LYS A 28 0.03 -9.02 16.00
N GLU A 29 -0.71 -8.93 17.08
CA GLU A 29 -1.66 -9.92 17.59
C GLU A 29 -2.78 -10.25 16.60
N HIS A 30 -3.14 -9.32 15.71
CA HIS A 30 -4.17 -9.53 14.69
C HIS A 30 -3.61 -10.06 13.37
N SER A 31 -2.43 -10.68 13.36
CA SER A 31 -1.79 -11.28 12.18
C SER A 31 -2.73 -12.22 11.42
N LYS A 32 -3.49 -13.07 12.13
CA LYS A 32 -4.46 -13.98 11.50
C LYS A 32 -5.53 -13.22 10.71
N ALA A 33 -6.21 -12.27 11.36
CA ALA A 33 -7.26 -11.47 10.73
C ALA A 33 -6.72 -10.65 9.54
N ARG A 34 -5.54 -10.04 9.68
CA ARG A 34 -4.91 -9.28 8.61
C ARG A 34 -4.58 -10.15 7.39
N LYS A 35 -4.05 -11.36 7.60
CA LYS A 35 -3.78 -12.32 6.51
C LYS A 35 -5.06 -12.74 5.79
N GLU A 36 -6.11 -13.03 6.55
CA GLU A 36 -7.43 -13.38 6.00
C GLU A 36 -8.01 -12.22 5.17
N GLN A 37 -7.94 -10.99 5.68
CA GLN A 37 -8.38 -9.80 4.95
C GLN A 37 -7.55 -9.55 3.68
N PHE A 38 -6.22 -9.70 3.75
CA PHE A 38 -5.35 -9.57 2.58
C PHE A 38 -5.69 -10.61 1.52
N GLN A 39 -5.95 -11.86 1.93
CA GLN A 39 -6.39 -12.93 1.02
C GLN A 39 -7.70 -12.55 0.32
N LEU A 40 -8.70 -12.06 1.07
CA LEU A 40 -9.97 -11.60 0.49
C LEU A 40 -9.76 -10.47 -0.52
N CYS A 41 -8.82 -9.55 -0.28
CA CYS A 41 -8.46 -8.50 -1.23
C CYS A 41 -7.85 -9.11 -2.51
N MET A 42 -6.92 -10.06 -2.38
CA MET A 42 -6.30 -10.74 -3.52
C MET A 42 -7.31 -11.53 -4.35
N ASP A 43 -8.29 -12.16 -3.70
CA ASP A 43 -9.37 -12.87 -4.39
C ASP A 43 -10.26 -11.90 -5.17
N LYS A 44 -10.60 -10.74 -4.57
CA LYS A 44 -11.36 -9.71 -5.28
C LYS A 44 -10.60 -9.11 -6.47
N ILE A 45 -9.29 -8.90 -6.33
CA ILE A 45 -8.42 -8.46 -7.42
C ILE A 45 -8.42 -9.49 -8.56
N ARG A 46 -8.32 -10.78 -8.24
CA ARG A 46 -8.37 -11.85 -9.24
C ARG A 46 -9.69 -11.87 -10.01
N GLU A 47 -10.82 -11.68 -9.32
CA GLU A 47 -12.15 -11.57 -9.94
C GLU A 47 -12.23 -10.37 -10.90
N ILE A 48 -11.75 -9.19 -10.47
CA ILE A 48 -11.77 -7.98 -11.29
C ILE A 48 -10.89 -8.14 -12.54
N ILE A 49 -9.67 -8.64 -12.38
CA ILE A 49 -8.73 -8.86 -13.50
C ILE A 49 -9.31 -9.87 -14.50
N SER A 50 -9.93 -10.94 -14.01
CA SER A 50 -10.53 -11.96 -14.88
C SER A 50 -11.71 -11.40 -15.69
N SER A 51 -12.48 -10.49 -15.11
CA SER A 51 -13.63 -9.85 -15.75
C SER A 51 -13.21 -8.69 -16.66
N HIS A 52 -12.08 -8.04 -16.36
CA HIS A 52 -11.59 -6.83 -17.03
C HIS A 52 -10.08 -6.94 -17.33
N PRO A 53 -9.66 -7.81 -18.27
CA PRO A 53 -8.25 -8.13 -18.50
C PRO A 53 -7.39 -6.94 -18.98
N ASN A 54 -8.01 -5.87 -19.49
CA ASN A 54 -7.33 -4.67 -19.98
C ASN A 54 -7.47 -3.46 -19.03
N CYS A 55 -7.98 -3.64 -17.81
CA CYS A 55 -8.10 -2.53 -16.86
C CYS A 55 -6.75 -2.11 -16.27
N LEU A 56 -6.71 -0.90 -15.72
CA LEU A 56 -5.73 -0.55 -14.70
C LEU A 56 -6.36 -0.81 -13.34
N LEU A 57 -5.62 -1.46 -12.45
CA LEU A 57 -6.06 -1.70 -11.09
C LEU A 57 -4.95 -1.25 -10.14
N PHE A 58 -5.34 -0.48 -9.12
CA PHE A 58 -4.47 -0.07 -8.04
C PHE A 58 -5.08 -0.50 -6.72
N PHE A 59 -4.35 -1.31 -5.95
CA PHE A 59 -4.74 -1.77 -4.62
C PHE A 59 -3.72 -1.31 -3.59
N GLY A 60 -4.17 -0.73 -2.48
CA GLY A 60 -3.24 -0.31 -1.44
C GLY A 60 -3.90 0.34 -0.24
N GLY A 61 -3.08 1.08 0.50
CA GLY A 61 -3.42 1.76 1.75
C GLY A 61 -2.48 1.34 2.87
N ASP A 62 -2.91 1.52 4.13
CA ASP A 62 -2.21 0.98 5.29
C ASP A 62 -2.57 -0.50 5.46
N LEU A 63 -1.75 -1.35 4.86
CA LEU A 63 -2.00 -2.78 4.88
C LEU A 63 -1.57 -3.43 6.19
N ASN A 64 -0.85 -2.73 7.07
CA ASN A 64 -0.26 -3.28 8.30
C ASN A 64 0.54 -4.60 8.11
N ILE A 65 0.79 -5.02 6.86
CA ILE A 65 1.22 -6.37 6.50
C ILE A 65 2.73 -6.45 6.52
N ARG A 66 3.26 -7.55 7.05
CA ARG A 66 4.69 -7.82 7.07
C ARG A 66 5.10 -8.57 5.82
N ASP A 67 6.38 -8.53 5.48
CA ASP A 67 6.89 -9.15 4.26
C ASP A 67 6.64 -10.67 4.22
N ASP A 68 6.69 -11.34 5.37
CA ASP A 68 6.40 -12.78 5.54
C ASP A 68 4.90 -13.11 5.60
N GLU A 69 4.03 -12.09 5.61
CA GLU A 69 2.58 -12.26 5.62
C GLU A 69 1.95 -12.08 4.24
N VAL A 70 2.70 -11.55 3.25
CA VAL A 70 2.24 -11.41 1.87
C VAL A 70 2.19 -12.78 1.19
N SER A 71 1.03 -13.16 0.69
CA SER A 71 0.82 -14.42 0.00
C SER A 71 -0.20 -14.28 -1.13
N ASN A 72 -0.18 -15.24 -2.07
CA ASN A 72 -1.23 -15.42 -3.09
C ASN A 72 -1.55 -14.20 -3.96
N VAL A 73 -0.58 -13.31 -4.17
CA VAL A 73 -0.69 -12.18 -5.09
C VAL A 73 -0.96 -12.72 -6.50
N PRO A 74 -2.06 -12.31 -7.18
CA PRO A 74 -2.39 -12.81 -8.51
C PRO A 74 -1.29 -12.52 -9.55
N SER A 75 -1.18 -13.40 -10.55
CA SER A 75 -0.23 -13.20 -11.66
C SER A 75 -0.48 -11.87 -12.37
N GLY A 76 0.60 -11.15 -12.69
CA GLY A 76 0.55 -9.83 -13.31
C GLY A 76 0.35 -8.67 -12.34
N VAL A 77 0.03 -8.93 -11.06
CA VAL A 77 -0.01 -7.90 -10.02
C VAL A 77 1.40 -7.73 -9.44
N ALA A 78 1.87 -6.49 -9.35
CA ALA A 78 3.21 -6.17 -8.85
C ALA A 78 3.15 -5.20 -7.65
N ASP A 79 4.11 -5.31 -6.73
CA ASP A 79 4.34 -4.36 -5.63
C ASP A 79 5.18 -3.18 -6.14
N ALA A 80 4.65 -1.95 -6.01
CA ALA A 80 5.23 -0.74 -6.59
C ALA A 80 6.65 -0.45 -6.06
N TRP A 81 6.93 -0.69 -4.78
CA TRP A 81 8.25 -0.43 -4.21
C TRP A 81 9.27 -1.46 -4.71
N LEU A 82 8.87 -2.74 -4.77
CA LEU A 82 9.74 -3.80 -5.32
C LEU A 82 10.09 -3.54 -6.78
N ALA A 83 9.09 -3.18 -7.59
CA ALA A 83 9.30 -2.93 -9.01
C ALA A 83 10.04 -1.63 -9.32
N ALA A 84 9.99 -0.64 -8.42
CA ALA A 84 10.82 0.55 -8.50
C ALA A 84 12.30 0.31 -8.13
N GLY A 85 12.68 -0.93 -7.80
CA GLY A 85 14.07 -1.32 -7.49
C GLY A 85 14.35 -1.57 -6.01
N ALA A 86 13.33 -1.59 -5.15
CA ALA A 86 13.45 -1.93 -3.73
C ALA A 86 14.46 -1.05 -2.96
N ASP A 87 14.48 0.26 -3.26
CA ASP A 87 15.39 1.21 -2.62
C ASP A 87 15.20 1.24 -1.09
N LYS A 88 16.29 1.01 -0.37
CA LYS A 88 16.33 1.03 1.11
C LYS A 88 16.01 2.39 1.70
N GLN A 89 16.22 3.48 0.96
CA GLN A 89 15.88 4.83 1.42
C GLN A 89 14.37 5.07 1.51
N THR A 90 13.59 4.34 0.70
CA THR A 90 12.12 4.46 0.61
C THR A 90 11.38 3.24 1.17
N GLN A 91 12.09 2.30 1.80
CA GLN A 91 11.52 1.03 2.28
C GLN A 91 10.50 1.20 3.41
N PHE A 92 10.79 2.01 4.42
CA PHE A 92 9.98 2.07 5.64
C PHE A 92 9.02 3.26 5.60
N THR A 93 7.73 2.97 5.65
CA THR A 93 6.65 3.97 5.63
C THR A 93 6.24 4.35 7.05
N TRP A 94 6.47 3.47 8.02
CA TRP A 94 6.34 3.76 9.45
C TRP A 94 7.69 3.49 10.13
N ASP A 95 8.34 4.55 10.62
CA ASP A 95 9.72 4.47 11.16
C ASP A 95 9.86 5.33 12.43
N THR A 96 9.78 4.70 13.60
CA THR A 96 9.89 5.40 14.90
C THR A 96 11.32 5.80 15.28
N ARG A 97 12.31 5.54 14.42
CA ARG A 97 13.67 6.09 14.56
C ARG A 97 13.80 7.47 13.92
N LYS A 98 12.95 7.76 12.92
CA LYS A 98 12.93 9.04 12.19
C LYS A 98 11.71 9.88 12.50
N ASN A 99 10.59 9.24 12.84
CA ASN A 99 9.34 9.86 13.20
C ASN A 99 9.08 9.70 14.71
N ASP A 100 8.99 10.81 15.43
CA ASP A 100 8.79 10.85 16.88
C ASP A 100 7.36 11.21 17.28
N ASN A 101 6.40 11.23 16.34
CA ASN A 101 4.99 11.38 16.67
C ASN A 101 4.49 10.25 17.58
N LYS A 102 5.15 9.08 17.52
CA LYS A 102 4.94 7.94 18.43
C LYS A 102 6.27 7.38 18.91
N GLN A 103 6.32 6.92 20.16
CA GLN A 103 7.48 6.23 20.72
C GLN A 103 7.25 4.71 20.67
N SER A 104 8.14 3.97 19.98
CA SER A 104 8.02 2.51 19.86
C SER A 104 9.39 1.82 19.76
N PHE A 105 10.34 2.22 20.61
CA PHE A 105 11.66 1.57 20.76
C PHE A 105 12.40 1.32 19.44
N GLY A 106 12.26 2.22 18.45
CA GLY A 106 12.93 2.14 17.16
C GLY A 106 12.39 1.06 16.21
N ALA A 107 11.13 0.67 16.35
CA ALA A 107 10.43 -0.19 15.40
C ALA A 107 10.23 0.50 14.03
N ARG A 108 10.28 -0.30 12.97
CA ARG A 108 10.13 0.14 11.58
C ARG A 108 9.42 -0.91 10.75
N SER A 109 8.51 -0.48 9.88
CA SER A 109 7.71 -1.36 9.03
C SER A 109 7.39 -0.71 7.69
N ARG A 110 7.12 -1.54 6.69
CA ARG A 110 6.57 -1.16 5.38
C ARG A 110 5.08 -1.50 5.37
N PHE A 111 4.32 -0.77 6.19
CA PHE A 111 2.90 -1.02 6.36
C PHE A 111 2.09 -0.53 5.16
N ASP A 112 2.47 0.64 4.64
CA ASP A 112 1.80 1.27 3.51
C ASP A 112 2.38 0.72 2.20
N ARG A 113 1.53 0.15 1.35
CA ARG A 113 1.95 -0.47 0.09
C ARG A 113 0.95 -0.15 -1.01
N ILE A 114 1.43 -0.16 -2.25
CA ILE A 114 0.61 -0.09 -3.45
C ILE A 114 0.98 -1.26 -4.35
N PHE A 115 -0.02 -2.04 -4.71
CA PHE A 115 0.03 -3.07 -5.74
C PHE A 115 -0.70 -2.56 -6.98
N TRP A 116 -0.22 -2.94 -8.16
CA TRP A 116 -0.91 -2.58 -9.40
C TRP A 116 -0.94 -3.71 -10.43
N TYR A 117 -1.92 -3.63 -11.32
CA TYR A 117 -2.06 -4.46 -12.50
C TYR A 117 -2.42 -3.59 -13.71
N GLY A 118 -1.97 -4.00 -14.89
CA GLY A 118 -2.40 -3.43 -16.16
C GLY A 118 -1.24 -3.15 -17.11
N SER A 119 -1.49 -2.26 -18.08
CA SER A 119 -0.57 -2.00 -19.19
C SER A 119 0.65 -1.13 -18.84
N LEU A 120 0.61 -0.39 -17.73
CA LEU A 120 1.72 0.44 -17.25
C LEU A 120 2.80 -0.44 -16.63
N ARG A 121 4.01 -0.39 -17.19
CA ARG A 121 5.10 -1.34 -16.88
C ARG A 121 6.20 -0.75 -16.02
N ARG A 122 6.25 0.58 -15.88
CA ARG A 122 7.26 1.27 -15.09
C ARG A 122 6.61 2.02 -13.95
N VAL A 123 7.31 2.08 -12.83
CA VAL A 123 6.88 2.84 -11.67
C VAL A 123 8.07 3.59 -11.06
N LYS A 124 7.86 4.86 -10.73
CA LYS A 124 8.72 5.58 -9.79
C LYS A 124 8.06 5.54 -8.42
N PHE A 125 8.85 5.33 -7.38
CA PHE A 125 8.38 5.25 -6.00
C PHE A 125 9.14 6.26 -5.13
N SER A 126 8.41 7.01 -4.31
CA SER A 126 8.98 7.98 -3.38
C SER A 126 8.16 8.08 -2.09
N LEU A 127 8.78 8.61 -1.04
CA LEU A 127 8.10 8.95 0.20
C LEU A 127 7.86 10.46 0.27
N ALA A 128 6.73 10.86 0.84
CA ALA A 128 6.37 12.25 1.07
C ALA A 128 5.92 12.47 2.53
N GLY A 129 5.74 13.73 2.91
CA GLY A 129 5.33 14.10 4.27
C GLY A 129 6.44 14.00 5.32
N GLN A 130 7.71 13.94 4.91
CA GLN A 130 8.87 13.78 5.79
C GLN A 130 9.38 15.09 6.42
N GLN A 131 8.66 16.20 6.24
CA GLN A 131 9.00 17.50 6.83
C GLN A 131 8.15 17.77 8.07
N ARG A 132 8.79 18.23 9.14
CA ARG A 132 8.07 18.65 10.36
C ARG A 132 7.27 19.92 10.09
N ILE A 133 6.09 19.96 10.68
CA ILE A 133 5.25 21.15 10.75
C ILE A 133 5.88 22.11 11.77
N ARG A 134 6.28 23.31 11.33
CA ARG A 134 7.05 24.25 12.16
C ARG A 134 6.27 24.77 13.37
N SER A 135 4.96 24.93 13.27
CA SER A 135 4.14 25.52 14.33
C SER A 135 3.87 24.60 15.51
N CYS A 136 3.86 23.28 15.29
CA CYS A 136 3.56 22.28 16.32
C CYS A 136 4.67 21.24 16.52
N LEU A 137 5.78 21.36 15.78
CA LEU A 137 7.00 20.56 15.89
C LEU A 137 6.83 19.04 15.72
N CYS A 138 5.69 18.57 15.20
CA CYS A 138 5.44 17.19 14.85
C CYS A 138 5.50 16.97 13.32
N PHE A 139 5.58 15.72 12.89
CA PHE A 139 5.33 15.37 11.49
C PHE A 139 3.82 15.39 11.19
N PRO A 140 3.39 15.53 9.92
CA PRO A 140 1.97 15.50 9.56
C PRO A 140 1.24 14.21 9.98
N SER A 141 1.97 13.10 10.04
CA SER A 141 1.49 11.78 10.45
C SER A 141 2.67 11.01 11.07
N ASP A 142 2.38 9.95 11.83
CA ASP A 142 3.41 8.97 12.22
C ASP A 142 3.81 8.03 11.06
N HIS A 143 3.06 8.07 9.95
CA HIS A 143 3.40 7.44 8.67
C HIS A 143 3.95 8.45 7.66
N TRP A 144 4.84 8.00 6.79
CA TRP A 144 5.20 8.66 5.55
C TRP A 144 4.23 8.28 4.44
N ALA A 145 3.83 9.27 3.64
CA ALA A 145 3.00 9.00 2.49
C ALA A 145 3.80 8.28 1.40
N VAL A 146 3.20 7.27 0.78
CA VAL A 146 3.73 6.61 -0.41
C VAL A 146 3.23 7.34 -1.65
N HIS A 147 4.14 7.68 -2.56
CA HIS A 147 3.82 8.32 -3.83
C HIS A 147 4.42 7.53 -5.00
N CYS A 148 3.54 7.13 -5.93
CA CYS A 148 3.88 6.33 -7.09
C CYS A 148 3.47 7.02 -8.40
N GLU A 149 4.38 7.04 -9.37
CA GLU A 149 4.10 7.48 -10.75
C GLU A 149 4.22 6.29 -11.69
N PHE A 150 3.13 5.92 -12.38
CA PHE A 150 3.08 4.77 -13.29
C PHE A 150 3.14 5.22 -14.76
N SER A 151 3.92 4.51 -15.59
CA SER A 151 4.11 4.81 -17.03
C SER A 151 4.46 3.60 -17.89
#